data_AF-H5TMR7-F1
#
_entry.id   AF-H5TMR7-F1
#
_cell.length_a   1.000
_cell.length_b   1.000
_cell.length_c   1.000
_cell.angle_alpha   90.00
_cell.angle_beta   90.00
_cell.angle_gamma   90.00
#
_symmetry.space_group_name_H-M   'P 1'
#
loop_
_entity.id
_entity.type
_entity.pdbx_description
1 polymer ?
#
loop_
_entity_poly.entity_id
_entity_poly.type
_entity_poly.pdbx_seq_one_letter_code
_entity_poly.pdbx_strand_id
1 'polypeptide(L)'
;MRPTHEVAREIVYSPDLDGAADPGEIVWTWVRYEDDPSKGKDRPVLVVGRDRGAEHTHLLGLMLSSQDYHRDDPNWMELGTGVWDEEHRTSYVRLDRVLIVLENGIRREGAILDEERFNAVADRLRREYGWR
;
A
#
# COMPACT_ATOMS: atom_id res chain seq x y z
N MET A 1 -1.42 1.25 -12.24
CA MET A 1 -1.15 2.15 -11.08
C MET A 1 -1.50 3.57 -11.47
N ARG A 2 -1.84 4.42 -10.51
CA ARG A 2 -2.16 5.84 -10.71
C ARG A 2 -1.12 6.71 -9.99
N PRO A 3 -0.75 7.89 -10.53
CA PRO A 3 0.00 8.87 -9.76
C PRO A 3 -0.71 9.20 -8.45
N THR A 4 0.03 9.23 -7.35
CA THR A 4 -0.56 9.36 -6.01
C THR A 4 -1.37 10.63 -5.80
N HIS A 5 -1.00 11.74 -6.44
CA HIS A 5 -1.70 13.03 -6.32
C HIS A 5 -3.07 13.04 -7.02
N GLU A 6 -3.25 12.25 -8.10
CA GLU A 6 -4.52 12.19 -8.84
C GLU A 6 -5.64 11.55 -8.03
N VAL A 7 -5.26 10.79 -7.02
CA VAL A 7 -6.19 10.04 -6.20
C VAL A 7 -6.23 10.60 -4.78
N ALA A 8 -5.41 11.57 -4.39
CA ALA A 8 -5.32 12.08 -3.03
C ALA A 8 -6.68 12.33 -2.33
N ARG A 9 -6.80 11.87 -1.08
CA ARG A 9 -7.99 12.03 -0.24
C ARG A 9 -7.62 12.02 1.23
N GLU A 10 -8.60 11.95 2.10
CA GLU A 10 -8.38 11.75 3.53
C GLU A 10 -7.67 10.41 3.79
N ILE A 11 -6.63 10.42 4.61
CA ILE A 11 -5.94 9.23 5.11
C ILE A 11 -6.05 9.16 6.63
N VAL A 12 -6.63 8.06 7.09
CA VAL A 12 -6.92 7.80 8.50
C VAL A 12 -6.36 6.43 8.82
N TYR A 13 -5.73 6.28 9.99
CA TYR A 13 -5.38 4.97 10.51
C TYR A 13 -6.61 4.34 11.15
N SER A 14 -7.07 3.20 10.63
CA SER A 14 -8.26 2.53 11.16
C SER A 14 -8.30 1.04 10.81
N PRO A 15 -7.24 0.26 11.10
CA PRO A 15 -7.23 -1.16 10.77
C PRO A 15 -8.26 -1.91 11.64
N ASP A 16 -9.02 -2.80 11.01
CA ASP A 16 -9.97 -3.67 11.70
C ASP A 16 -9.97 -5.06 11.04
N LEU A 17 -9.73 -6.11 11.82
CA LEU A 17 -9.67 -7.48 11.30
C LEU A 17 -11.09 -8.09 11.19
N ASP A 18 -12.03 -7.32 10.65
CA ASP A 18 -13.43 -7.73 10.44
C ASP A 18 -13.62 -8.55 9.15
N GLY A 19 -12.56 -8.66 8.35
CA GLY A 19 -12.53 -9.36 7.08
C GLY A 19 -12.66 -8.45 5.87
N ALA A 20 -12.99 -7.17 6.02
CA ALA A 20 -12.65 -6.15 5.05
C ALA A 20 -11.20 -5.71 5.24
N ALA A 21 -10.58 -5.11 4.22
CA ALA A 21 -9.25 -4.53 4.35
C ALA A 21 -9.37 -3.03 4.54
N ASP A 22 -8.74 -2.53 5.59
CA ASP A 22 -8.85 -1.16 6.05
C ASP A 22 -7.51 -0.41 6.06
N PRO A 23 -7.54 0.94 6.04
CA PRO A 23 -6.35 1.75 6.14
C PRO A 23 -5.48 1.38 7.35
N GLY A 24 -4.23 1.01 7.09
CA GLY A 24 -3.30 0.48 8.11
C GLY A 24 -3.00 -1.01 7.95
N GLU A 25 -3.80 -1.74 7.19
CA GLU A 25 -3.53 -3.14 6.88
C GLU A 25 -2.63 -3.30 5.64
N ILE A 26 -1.80 -4.34 5.67
CA ILE A 26 -0.99 -4.80 4.56
C ILE A 26 -1.61 -6.08 4.04
N VAL A 27 -2.01 -6.08 2.77
CA VAL A 27 -2.68 -7.20 2.11
C VAL A 27 -1.88 -7.65 0.89
N TRP A 28 -2.09 -8.88 0.47
CA TRP A 28 -1.43 -9.41 -0.73
C TRP A 28 -2.33 -9.28 -1.94
N THR A 29 -1.79 -8.89 -3.09
CA THR A 29 -2.54 -8.85 -4.35
C THR A 29 -1.63 -9.04 -5.55
N TRP A 30 -2.23 -9.44 -6.67
CA TRP A 30 -1.52 -9.59 -7.93
C TRP A 30 -1.19 -8.21 -8.53
N VAL A 31 0.10 -7.91 -8.62
CA VAL A 31 0.61 -6.65 -9.17
C VAL A 31 1.33 -6.91 -10.47
N ARG A 32 0.88 -6.26 -11.55
CA ARG A 32 1.53 -6.29 -12.85
C ARG A 32 2.87 -5.56 -12.81
N TYR A 33 3.84 -6.02 -13.60
CA TYR A 33 5.08 -5.25 -13.82
C TYR A 33 4.81 -4.00 -14.63
N GLU A 34 5.60 -2.94 -14.40
CA GLU A 34 5.48 -1.68 -15.15
C GLU A 34 5.89 -1.88 -16.61
N ASP A 35 6.97 -2.62 -16.83
CA ASP A 35 7.61 -2.81 -18.15
C ASP A 35 6.85 -3.81 -19.03
N ASP A 36 6.14 -4.76 -18.40
CA ASP A 36 5.40 -5.82 -19.09
C ASP A 36 4.11 -6.15 -18.31
N PRO A 37 2.98 -5.51 -18.67
CA PRO A 37 1.70 -5.73 -18.00
C PRO A 37 1.11 -7.14 -18.17
N SER A 38 1.66 -7.97 -19.07
CA SER A 38 1.25 -9.38 -19.21
C SER A 38 1.82 -10.25 -18.08
N LYS A 39 2.83 -9.74 -17.37
CA LYS A 39 3.46 -10.39 -16.22
C LYS A 39 3.09 -9.66 -14.95
N GLY A 40 3.12 -10.40 -13.87
CA GLY A 40 2.93 -9.87 -12.53
C GLY A 40 3.42 -10.87 -11.51
N LYS A 41 3.29 -10.47 -10.25
CA LYS A 41 3.49 -11.34 -9.11
C LYS A 41 2.65 -10.84 -7.95
N ASP A 42 2.41 -11.72 -6.99
CA ASP A 42 1.83 -11.30 -5.73
C ASP A 42 2.81 -10.41 -4.98
N ARG A 43 2.29 -9.32 -4.43
CA ARG A 43 3.05 -8.38 -3.62
C ARG A 43 2.24 -7.94 -2.39
N PRO A 44 2.92 -7.68 -1.27
CA PRO A 44 2.31 -6.98 -0.15
C PRO A 44 2.04 -5.52 -0.53
N VAL A 45 0.91 -5.01 -0.08
CA VAL A 45 0.41 -3.67 -0.38
C VAL A 45 -0.21 -3.08 0.89
N LEU A 46 0.27 -1.90 1.31
CA LEU A 46 -0.32 -1.14 2.41
C LEU A 46 -1.59 -0.43 1.93
N VAL A 47 -2.72 -0.75 2.54
CA VAL A 47 -3.99 -0.05 2.32
C VAL A 47 -3.91 1.30 3.02
N VAL A 48 -4.21 2.36 2.27
CA VAL A 48 -4.20 3.76 2.74
C VAL A 48 -5.55 4.45 2.55
N GLY A 49 -6.51 3.75 1.97
CA GLY A 49 -7.85 4.28 1.75
C GLY A 49 -8.77 3.28 1.07
N ARG A 50 -10.06 3.61 1.08
CA ARG A 50 -11.11 2.86 0.40
C ARG A 50 -11.95 3.82 -0.44
N ASP A 51 -12.36 3.37 -1.61
CA ASP A 51 -13.30 4.07 -2.48
C ASP A 51 -14.54 3.18 -2.68
N ARG A 52 -15.61 3.52 -1.97
CA ARG A 52 -16.86 2.74 -1.95
C ARG A 52 -17.78 3.24 -3.07
N GLY A 53 -17.82 2.48 -4.17
CA GLY A 53 -18.77 2.69 -5.25
C GLY A 53 -20.14 2.05 -4.95
N ALA A 54 -21.10 2.25 -5.86
CA ALA A 54 -22.44 1.68 -5.73
C ALA A 54 -22.47 0.15 -5.78
N GLU A 55 -21.57 -0.47 -6.55
CA GLU A 55 -21.52 -1.92 -6.76
C GLU A 55 -20.26 -2.57 -6.18
N HIS A 56 -19.15 -1.83 -6.10
CA HIS A 56 -17.84 -2.37 -5.75
C HIS A 56 -17.06 -1.41 -4.85
N THR A 57 -16.33 -1.99 -3.90
CA THR A 57 -15.31 -1.30 -3.10
C THR A 57 -13.95 -1.47 -3.77
N HIS A 58 -13.25 -0.36 -3.98
CA HIS A 58 -11.84 -0.37 -4.36
C HIS A 58 -10.96 0.00 -3.17
N LEU A 59 -9.86 -0.72 -3.04
CA LEU A 59 -8.79 -0.43 -2.10
C LEU A 59 -7.72 0.41 -2.80
N LEU A 60 -7.14 1.30 -2.01
CA LEU A 60 -6.09 2.21 -2.42
C LEU A 60 -4.82 1.76 -1.74
N GLY A 61 -3.91 1.21 -2.52
CA GLY A 61 -2.78 0.45 -2.01
C GLY A 61 -1.43 1.05 -2.41
N LEU A 62 -0.49 1.10 -1.48
CA LEU A 62 0.91 1.42 -1.74
C LEU A 62 1.73 0.13 -1.80
N MET A 63 2.52 -0.04 -2.86
CA MET A 63 3.29 -1.26 -3.07
C MET A 63 4.45 -1.37 -2.07
N LEU A 64 4.67 -2.58 -1.53
CA LEU A 64 5.87 -2.90 -0.75
C LEU A 64 6.89 -3.70 -1.59
N SER A 65 8.15 -3.56 -1.22
CA SER A 65 9.29 -4.29 -1.80
C SER A 65 10.43 -4.36 -0.78
N SER A 66 11.09 -5.51 -0.65
CA SER A 66 12.27 -5.69 0.22
C SER A 66 13.59 -5.64 -0.58
N GLN A 67 13.61 -4.91 -1.70
CA GLN A 67 14.81 -4.79 -2.55
C GLN A 67 15.64 -3.58 -2.14
N ASP A 68 16.92 -3.79 -1.85
CA ASP A 68 17.79 -2.78 -1.25
C ASP A 68 18.06 -1.55 -2.13
N TYR A 69 17.92 -1.68 -3.46
CA TYR A 69 18.11 -0.54 -4.37
C TYR A 69 17.04 0.56 -4.20
N HIS A 70 15.96 0.30 -3.45
CA HIS A 70 14.97 1.32 -3.09
C HIS A 70 15.44 2.28 -2.00
N ARG A 71 16.52 1.96 -1.27
CA ARG A 71 17.05 2.79 -0.16
C ARG A 71 17.31 4.24 -0.57
N ASP A 72 17.83 4.45 -1.78
CA ASP A 72 18.24 5.76 -2.28
C ASP A 72 17.22 6.37 -3.27
N ASP A 73 16.07 5.73 -3.47
CA ASP A 73 15.01 6.22 -4.34
C ASP A 73 14.02 7.11 -3.55
N PRO A 74 13.90 8.41 -3.86
CA PRO A 74 13.06 9.33 -3.09
C PRO A 74 11.55 9.02 -3.17
N ASN A 75 11.13 8.18 -4.13
CA ASN A 75 9.76 7.71 -4.25
C ASN A 75 9.45 6.55 -3.30
N TRP A 76 10.46 5.99 -2.65
CA TRP A 76 10.33 4.89 -1.70
C TRP A 76 10.71 5.37 -0.31
N MET A 77 10.02 4.83 0.68
CA MET A 77 10.27 5.10 2.09
C MET A 77 10.53 3.78 2.81
N GLU A 78 11.58 3.73 3.63
CA GLU A 78 11.82 2.57 4.48
C GLU A 78 10.68 2.41 5.48
N LEU A 79 10.10 1.20 5.52
CA LEU A 79 9.04 0.81 6.45
C LEU A 79 9.57 -0.07 7.59
N GLY A 80 10.79 -0.59 7.44
CA GLY A 80 11.38 -1.55 8.37
C GLY A 80 10.93 -2.99 8.09
N THR A 81 11.04 -3.84 9.09
CA THR A 81 10.68 -5.27 9.01
C THR A 81 9.27 -5.52 9.54
N GLY A 82 8.65 -6.62 9.11
CA GLY A 82 7.35 -7.06 9.61
C GLY A 82 6.95 -8.44 9.11
N VAL A 83 5.80 -8.91 9.56
CA VAL A 83 5.27 -10.27 9.25
C VAL A 83 4.78 -10.40 7.81
N TRP A 84 4.68 -9.30 7.07
CA TRP A 84 4.34 -9.28 5.64
C TRP A 84 5.51 -9.73 4.73
N ASP A 85 6.71 -9.92 5.27
CA ASP A 85 7.84 -10.53 4.58
C ASP A 85 8.27 -11.76 5.38
N GLU A 86 8.14 -12.95 4.80
CA GLU A 86 8.46 -14.23 5.47
C GLU A 86 9.93 -14.31 5.90
N GLU A 87 10.81 -13.61 5.19
CA GLU A 87 12.24 -13.52 5.51
C GLU A 87 12.55 -12.39 6.49
N HIS A 88 11.54 -11.63 6.95
CA HIS A 88 11.66 -10.49 7.85
C HIS A 88 12.71 -9.45 7.42
N ARG A 89 12.86 -9.22 6.11
CA ARG A 89 13.81 -8.21 5.61
C ARG A 89 13.23 -6.81 5.74
N THR A 90 14.13 -5.83 5.71
CA THR A 90 13.75 -4.42 5.60
C THR A 90 12.95 -4.21 4.33
N SER A 91 11.73 -3.73 4.49
CA SER A 91 10.80 -3.42 3.41
C SER A 91 10.71 -1.91 3.20
N TYR A 92 10.40 -1.53 1.96
CA TYR A 92 10.17 -0.17 1.54
C TYR A 92 8.75 -0.05 0.95
N VAL A 93 8.10 1.08 1.17
CA VAL A 93 6.79 1.42 0.61
C VAL A 93 6.94 2.49 -0.48
N ARG A 94 6.30 2.27 -1.63
CA ARG A 94 6.31 3.21 -2.75
C ARG A 94 5.24 4.29 -2.57
N LEU A 95 5.63 5.55 -2.66
CA LEU A 95 4.77 6.71 -2.37
C LEU A 95 4.22 7.42 -3.61
N ASP A 96 4.89 7.35 -4.76
CA ASP A 96 4.52 8.10 -5.98
C ASP A 96 3.44 7.42 -6.84
N ARG A 97 3.14 6.15 -6.54
CA ARG A 97 2.16 5.33 -7.26
C ARG A 97 1.21 4.60 -6.31
N VAL A 98 -0.09 4.74 -6.59
CA VAL A 98 -1.17 4.00 -5.92
C VAL A 98 -1.70 2.89 -6.83
N LEU A 99 -1.86 1.70 -6.27
CA LEU A 99 -2.62 0.59 -6.82
C LEU A 99 -4.10 0.76 -6.47
N ILE A 100 -4.96 0.62 -7.46
CA ILE A 100 -6.41 0.54 -7.27
C ILE A 100 -6.78 -0.92 -7.44
N VAL A 101 -7.29 -1.54 -6.39
CA VAL A 101 -7.52 -2.99 -6.34
C VAL A 101 -8.97 -3.23 -5.93
N LEU A 102 -9.67 -4.15 -6.60
CA LEU A 102 -10.99 -4.56 -6.13
C LEU A 102 -10.83 -5.29 -4.80
N GLU A 103 -11.69 -4.98 -3.82
CA GLU A 103 -11.61 -5.56 -2.47
C GLU A 103 -11.70 -7.10 -2.46
N ASN A 104 -12.38 -7.71 -3.45
CA ASN A 104 -12.46 -9.16 -3.60
C ASN A 104 -11.26 -9.77 -4.36
N GLY A 105 -10.33 -8.95 -4.86
CA GLY A 105 -9.13 -9.36 -5.60
C GLY A 105 -7.86 -9.42 -4.75
N ILE A 106 -7.99 -9.35 -3.42
CA ILE A 106 -6.87 -9.49 -2.48
C ILE A 106 -6.81 -10.89 -1.89
N ARG A 107 -5.61 -11.32 -1.50
CA ARG A 107 -5.38 -12.48 -0.65
C ARG A 107 -5.15 -12.00 0.77
N ARG A 108 -5.93 -12.54 1.70
CA ARG A 108 -5.99 -12.10 3.10
C ARG A 108 -5.01 -12.87 3.96
N GLU A 109 -3.73 -12.66 3.69
CA GLU A 109 -2.61 -12.97 4.60
C GLU A 109 -2.18 -11.68 5.29
N GLY A 110 -3.18 -10.98 5.86
CA GLY A 110 -3.06 -9.59 6.25
C GLY A 110 -2.18 -9.36 7.46
N ALA A 111 -1.40 -8.28 7.45
CA ALA A 111 -0.66 -7.78 8.60
C ALA A 111 -1.14 -6.37 8.95
N ILE A 112 -1.18 -6.01 10.23
CA ILE A 112 -1.43 -4.62 10.62
C ILE A 112 -0.08 -3.91 10.73
N LEU A 113 0.08 -2.80 10.02
CA LEU A 113 1.18 -1.87 10.25
C LEU A 113 0.88 -1.07 11.53
N ASP A 114 1.88 -0.87 12.38
CA ASP A 114 1.71 -0.05 13.57
C ASP A 114 1.40 1.42 13.20
N GLU A 115 0.69 2.09 14.12
CA GLU A 115 0.18 3.44 13.92
C GLU A 115 1.30 4.47 13.67
N GLU A 116 2.46 4.31 14.32
CA GLU A 116 3.60 5.22 14.16
C GLU A 116 4.14 5.18 12.72
N ARG A 117 4.39 3.98 12.19
CA ARG A 117 4.84 3.82 10.81
C ARG A 117 3.80 4.25 9.81
N PHE A 118 2.52 3.95 10.05
CA PHE A 118 1.44 4.42 9.18
C PHE A 118 1.38 5.94 9.13
N ASN A 119 1.46 6.61 10.29
CA ASN A 119 1.47 8.07 10.37
C ASN A 119 2.66 8.67 9.64
N ALA A 120 3.84 8.05 9.71
CA ALA A 120 5.02 8.51 8.96
C ALA A 120 4.80 8.44 7.43
N VAL A 121 4.12 7.41 6.93
CA VAL A 121 3.68 7.32 5.53
C VAL A 121 2.64 8.38 5.20
N ALA A 122 1.61 8.53 6.02
CA ALA A 122 0.54 9.51 5.83
C ALA A 122 1.08 10.94 5.78
N ASP A 123 2.05 11.25 6.62
CA ASP A 123 2.74 12.52 6.68
C ASP A 123 3.51 12.84 5.39
N ARG A 124 4.18 11.86 4.79
CA ARG A 124 4.81 12.03 3.46
C ARG A 124 3.75 12.26 2.39
N LEU A 125 2.66 11.48 2.39
CA LEU A 125 1.56 11.63 1.44
C LEU A 125 0.91 13.02 1.50
N ARG A 126 0.69 13.55 2.70
CA ARG A 126 0.15 14.90 2.92
C ARG A 126 1.10 15.97 2.39
N ARG A 127 2.38 15.91 2.78
CA ARG A 127 3.38 16.93 2.42
C ARG A 127 3.68 16.97 0.92
N GLU A 128 3.73 15.82 0.26
CA GLU A 128 4.29 15.72 -1.10
C GLU A 128 3.24 15.45 -2.18
N TYR A 129 2.10 14.87 -1.82
CA TYR A 129 1.11 14.39 -2.79
C TYR A 129 -0.31 14.90 -2.56
N GLY A 130 -0.51 15.81 -1.60
CA GLY A 130 -1.79 16.51 -1.40
C GLY A 130 -2.89 15.72 -0.70
N TRP A 131 -2.53 14.62 -0.02
CA TRP A 131 -3.46 13.89 0.84
C TRP A 131 -3.83 14.73 2.08
N ARG A 132 -4.93 14.36 2.76
CA ARG A 132 -5.45 15.10 3.92
C ARG A 132 -5.47 14.22 5.17
#